data_AF-A0A6H5L5L5-F1
#
_entry.id   AF-A0A6H5L5L5-F1
#
_cell.length_a   1.000
_cell.length_b   1.000
_cell.length_c   1.000
_cell.angle_alpha   90.00
_cell.angle_beta   90.00
_cell.angle_gamma   90.00
#
_symmetry.space_group_name_H-M   'P 1'
#
loop_
_entity.id
_entity.type
_entity.pdbx_description
1 polymer ?
#
loop_
_entity_poly.entity_id
_entity_poly.type
_entity_poly.pdbx_seq_one_letter_code
_entity_poly.pdbx_strand_id
1 'polypeptide(L)' 'MSETTVFNVGMTCDGCANATKRILSKMEGVSAVEADVSAKTVTVSSDGSTTKQAMLDALLKWSAASGKSVELAS' A
#
# COMPACT_ATOMS: atom_id res chain seq x y z
N MET A 1 -14.33 -4.19 -13.10
CA MET A 1 -14.49 -4.91 -11.82
C MET A 1 -13.57 -4.22 -10.83
N SER A 2 -14.04 -3.87 -9.64
CA SER A 2 -13.20 -3.21 -8.64
C SER A 2 -12.48 -4.30 -7.83
N GLU A 3 -11.15 -4.32 -7.87
CA GLU A 3 -10.33 -5.20 -7.04
C GLU A 3 -9.90 -4.47 -5.78
N THR A 4 -10.01 -5.14 -4.63
CA THR A 4 -9.52 -4.62 -3.35
C THR A 4 -8.35 -5.48 -2.90
N THR A 5 -7.22 -4.84 -2.63
CA THR A 5 -6.01 -5.50 -2.12
C THR A 5 -5.61 -4.88 -0.80
N VAL A 6 -5.30 -5.72 0.18
CA VAL A 6 -4.87 -5.28 1.51
C VAL A 6 -3.40 -5.64 1.70
N PHE A 7 -2.64 -4.75 2.32
CA PHE A 7 -1.23 -4.91 2.65
C PHE A 7 -1.04 -4.67 4.15
N ASN A 8 -0.28 -5.53 4.81
CA ASN A 8 0.21 -5.23 6.15
C ASN A 8 1.52 -4.44 6.01
N VAL A 9 1.60 -3.30 6.70
CA VAL A 9 2.76 -2.42 6.64
C VAL A 9 3.16 -2.02 8.04
N GLY A 10 4.45 -2.10 8.36
CA GLY A 10 5.06 -1.62 9.60
C GLY A 10 5.01 -0.09 9.78
N MET A 11 3.81 0.49 9.76
CA MET A 11 3.58 1.91 9.98
C MET A 11 3.67 2.20 11.48
N THR A 12 4.47 3.20 11.84
CA THR A 12 4.70 3.61 13.23
C THR A 12 4.33 5.07 13.47
N CYS A 13 3.97 5.80 12.42
CA CYS A 13 3.50 7.18 12.49
C CYS A 13 2.64 7.51 11.26
N ASP A 14 1.89 8.61 11.32
CA ASP A 14 1.07 9.11 10.21
C ASP A 14 1.90 9.42 8.96
N GLY A 15 3.17 9.80 9.14
CA GLY A 15 4.10 10.00 8.03
C GLY A 15 4.31 8.72 7.21
N CYS A 16 4.29 7.55 7.85
CA CYS A 16 4.39 6.26 7.16
C CYS A 16 3.12 5.99 6.34
N ALA A 17 1.95 6.21 6.94
CA ALA A 17 0.67 6.03 6.26
C ALA A 17 0.49 6.99 5.09
N ASN A 18 0.94 8.23 5.22
CA ASN A 18 0.85 9.19 4.13
C ASN A 18 1.82 8.85 3.00
N ALA A 19 3.00 8.29 3.32
CA ALA A 19 3.96 7.84 2.31
C ALA A 19 3.41 6.66 1.48
N THR A 20 2.86 5.62 2.14
CA THR A 20 2.25 4.48 1.44
C THR A 20 1.08 4.90 0.57
N LYS A 21 0.18 5.74 1.10
CA LYS A 21 -0.92 6.35 0.33
C LYS A 21 -0.41 7.04 -0.92
N ARG A 22 0.59 7.92 -0.80
CA ARG A 22 1.16 8.68 -1.92
C ARG A 22 1.84 7.83 -2.99
N ILE A 23 2.44 6.70 -2.60
CA ILE A 23 3.09 5.79 -3.55
C ILE A 23 2.02 5.04 -4.35
N LEU A 24 1.03 4.48 -3.66
CA LEU A 24 -0.02 3.67 -4.26
C LEU A 24 -1.00 4.51 -5.09
N SER A 25 -1.33 5.73 -4.64
CA SER A 25 -2.24 6.63 -5.36
C SER A 25 -1.66 7.15 -6.69
N LYS A 26 -0.35 7.00 -6.92
CA LYS A 26 0.30 7.36 -8.19
C LYS A 26 0.28 6.22 -9.21
N MET A 27 -0.13 5.03 -8.81
CA MET A 27 -0.15 3.88 -9.69
C MET A 27 -1.40 3.87 -10.56
N GLU A 28 -1.24 3.38 -11.78
CA GLU A 28 -2.31 3.38 -12.76
C GLU A 28 -3.42 2.39 -12.37
N GLY A 29 -4.66 2.83 -12.52
CA GLY A 29 -5.84 2.05 -12.16
C GLY A 29 -6.17 2.04 -10.67
N VAL A 30 -5.40 2.72 -9.81
CA VAL A 30 -5.75 2.87 -8.38
C VAL A 30 -6.80 3.98 -8.24
N SER A 31 -7.95 3.62 -7.68
CA SER A 31 -9.08 4.54 -7.48
C SER A 31 -9.17 5.05 -6.04
N ALA A 32 -8.79 4.23 -5.05
CA ALA A 32 -8.77 4.63 -3.65
C ALA A 32 -7.65 3.94 -2.86
N VAL A 33 -7.10 4.64 -1.86
CA VAL A 33 -6.12 4.09 -0.93
C VAL A 33 -6.44 4.53 0.49
N GLU A 34 -6.68 3.55 1.36
CA GLU A 34 -6.92 3.73 2.78
C GLU A 34 -5.75 3.14 3.55
N ALA A 35 -5.26 3.84 4.56
CA ALA A 35 -4.16 3.36 5.40
C ALA A 35 -4.56 3.58 6.85
N ASP A 36 -4.50 2.51 7.62
CA ASP A 36 -4.83 2.46 9.03
C ASP A 36 -3.54 2.22 9.83
N VAL A 37 -3.11 3.25 10.56
CA VAL A 37 -1.91 3.20 11.40
C VAL A 37 -2.13 2.31 12.62
N SER A 38 -3.37 2.23 13.13
CA SER A 38 -3.73 1.43 14.31
C SER A 38 -3.73 -0.04 13.97
N ALA A 39 -4.36 -0.40 12.85
CA ALA A 39 -4.39 -1.78 12.34
C ALA A 39 -3.10 -2.19 11.60
N LYS A 40 -2.23 -1.22 11.26
CA LYS A 40 -1.02 -1.44 10.45
C LYS A 40 -1.34 -2.03 9.07
N THR A 41 -2.46 -1.63 8.49
CA THR A 41 -2.96 -2.12 7.20
C THR A 41 -3.15 -1.00 6.19
N VAL A 42 -3.00 -1.33 4.92
CA VAL A 42 -3.26 -0.45 3.78
C VAL A 42 -4.17 -1.16 2.81
N THR A 43 -5.35 -0.61 2.57
CA THR A 43 -6.35 -1.10 1.64
C THR A 43 -6.28 -0.29 0.35
N VAL A 44 -6.18 -0.96 -0.79
CA VAL A 44 -6.12 -0.35 -2.12
C VAL A 44 -7.29 -0.84 -2.93
N SER A 45 -8.06 0.08 -3.49
CA SER A 45 -9.06 -0.20 -4.53
C SER A 45 -8.45 0.12 -5.89
N SER A 46 -8.47 -0.84 -6.81
CA SER A 46 -8.05 -0.66 -8.19
C SER A 46 -9.07 -1.24 -9.17
N ASP A 47 -8.95 -0.88 -10.44
CA ASP A 47 -9.77 -1.40 -11.54
C ASP A 47 -9.24 -2.71 -12.16
N GLY A 48 -8.17 -3.27 -11.59
CA GLY A 48 -7.48 -4.46 -12.09
C GLY A 48 -6.35 -4.19 -13.10
N SER A 49 -6.07 -2.91 -13.42
CA SER A 49 -4.94 -2.55 -14.32
C SER A 49 -3.57 -2.77 -13.68
N THR A 50 -3.48 -2.59 -12.35
CA THR A 50 -2.27 -2.80 -11.56
C THR A 50 -2.34 -4.13 -10.81
N THR A 51 -1.24 -4.89 -10.84
CA THR A 51 -1.12 -6.15 -10.10
C THR A 51 -0.75 -5.92 -8.63
N LYS A 52 -1.19 -6.85 -7.77
CA LYS A 52 -0.81 -6.91 -6.35
C LYS A 52 0.71 -6.91 -6.16
N GLN A 53 1.43 -7.57 -7.07
CA GLN A 53 2.89 -7.64 -7.06
C GLN A 53 3.53 -6.28 -7.34
N ALA A 54 3.03 -5.51 -8.32
CA ALA A 54 3.54 -4.18 -8.60
C ALA A 54 3.32 -3.21 -7.42
N MET A 55 2.16 -3.31 -6.76
CA MET A 55 1.88 -2.58 -5.51
C MET A 55 2.86 -2.96 -4.40
N LEU A 56 3.08 -4.25 -4.20
CA LEU A 56 4.01 -4.77 -3.21
C LEU A 56 5.44 -4.29 -3.47
N ASP A 57 5.92 -4.37 -4.71
CA ASP A 57 7.26 -3.92 -5.11
C ASP A 57 7.46 -2.41 -4.87
N ALA A 58 6.44 -1.60 -5.15
CA ALA A 58 6.47 -0.17 -4.88
C ALA A 58 6.58 0.13 -3.38
N LEU A 59 5.84 -0.61 -2.55
CA LEU A 59 5.91 -0.50 -1.09
C LEU A 59 7.25 -1.02 -0.54
N LEU A 60 7.78 -2.13 -1.07
CA LEU A 60 9.08 -2.69 -0.67
C LEU A 60 10.23 -1.73 -0.96
N LYS A 61 10.20 -1.03 -2.11
CA LYS A 61 11.20 0.01 -2.42
C LYS A 61 11.21 1.12 -1.37
N TRP A 62 10.04 1.55 -0.92
CA TRP A 62 9.92 2.53 0.16
C TRP A 62 10.34 1.95 1.51
N SER A 63 9.98 0.70 1.78
CA SER A 63 10.25 0.03 3.05
C SER A 63 11.74 -0.27 3.24
N ALA A 64 12.47 -0.55 2.16
CA ALA A 64 13.93 -0.72 2.16
C ALA A 64 14.67 0.55 2.62
N ALA A 65 14.18 1.73 2.23
CA ALA A 65 14.76 3.00 2.66
C ALA A 65 14.38 3.39 4.10
N SER A 66 13.26 2.86 4.61
CA SER A 66 12.67 3.22 5.91
C SER A 66 12.79 2.13 6.99
N GLY A 67 13.37 0.97 6.66
CA GLY A 67 13.56 -0.16 7.57
C GLY A 67 12.25 -0.84 7.99
N LYS A 68 11.23 -0.82 7.13
CA LYS A 68 9.87 -1.30 7.45
C LYS A 68 9.54 -2.62 6.78
N SER A 69 8.70 -3.41 7.44
CA SER A 69 8.09 -4.61 6.87
C SER A 69 6.85 -4.26 6.02
N VAL A 70 6.72 -4.94 4.89
CA VAL A 70 5.55 -4.88 4.00
C VAL A 70 5.26 -6.29 3.53
N GLU A 71 4.00 -6.70 3.62
CA GLU A 71 3.54 -8.00 3.17
C GLU A 71 2.10 -7.91 2.66
N LEU A 72 1.72 -8.79 1.73
CA LEU A 72 0.35 -8.91 1.27
C LEU A 72 -0.51 -9.48 2.40
N ALA A 73 -1.59 -8.80 2.75
CA ALA A 73 -2.60 -9.38 3.61
C ALA A 73 -3.41 -10.35 2.75
N SER A 74 -3.24 -11.64 3.05
CA SER A 74 -3.81 -12.79 2.33
C SER A 74 -5.33 -12.81 2.35
#